data_AF-A0A1I7UJM1-F1
#
_entry.id   AF-A0A1I7UJM1-F1
#
_cell.length_a   1.000
_cell.length_b   1.000
_cell.length_c   1.000
_cell.angle_alpha   90.00
_cell.angle_beta   90.00
_cell.angle_gamma   90.00
#
_symmetry.space_group_name_H-M   'P 1'
#
loop_
_entity.id
_entity.type
_entity.pdbx_description
1 polymer ?
#
loop_
_entity_poly.entity_id
_entity_poly.type
_entity_poly.pdbx_seq_one_letter_code
_entity_poly.pdbx_strand_id
1 'polypeptide(L)'
;MKKPVEESTEESMWNQLKTSSDVLKDYNYLFGNRWIDGNKEKLIELTGMTERKINTILQSYRSKDSNSGIRFQSPGFSSEQKRILNETFDIRPFVDSQKITELAERTGLMRTQIATWFSRERKIRDGKVYRKNRQTPPKPLYFSIDNILSSDFPNNKKGAEPKIGHAPF
;
A
#
# COMPACT_ATOMS: atom_id res chain seq x y z
N MET A 1 -1.36 33.61 -20.83
CA MET A 1 -2.18 32.37 -20.95
C MET A 1 -1.71 31.38 -19.91
N LYS A 2 -2.52 31.10 -18.89
CA LYS A 2 -2.21 30.07 -17.88
C LYS A 2 -2.41 28.70 -18.53
N LYS A 3 -1.39 27.84 -18.54
CA LYS A 3 -1.56 26.44 -18.93
C LYS A 3 -2.57 25.79 -17.98
N PRO A 4 -3.46 24.90 -18.44
CA PRO A 4 -4.30 24.12 -17.53
C PRO A 4 -3.37 23.33 -16.62
N VAL A 5 -3.56 23.46 -15.30
CA VAL A 5 -2.89 22.62 -14.32
C VAL A 5 -3.41 21.21 -14.58
N GLU A 6 -2.56 20.33 -15.10
CA GLU A 6 -2.86 18.91 -15.18
C GLU A 6 -3.23 18.44 -13.77
N GLU A 7 -4.51 18.15 -13.56
CA GLU A 7 -5.06 17.64 -12.32
C GLU A 7 -4.23 16.39 -11.95
N SER A 8 -3.56 16.42 -10.80
CA SER A 8 -2.65 15.33 -10.45
C SER A 8 -3.42 14.01 -10.41
N THR A 9 -2.80 12.89 -10.78
CA THR A 9 -3.46 11.56 -10.77
C THR A 9 -4.13 11.26 -9.43
N GLU A 10 -3.60 11.80 -8.33
CA GLU A 10 -4.19 11.71 -6.99
C GLU A 10 -5.51 12.47 -6.85
N GLU A 11 -5.60 13.67 -7.42
CA GLU A 11 -6.78 14.53 -7.36
C GLU A 11 -7.95 13.96 -8.18
N SER A 12 -7.65 13.37 -9.34
CA SER A 12 -8.62 12.60 -10.13
C SER A 12 -9.14 11.38 -9.36
N MET A 13 -8.26 10.61 -8.71
CA MET A 13 -8.65 9.48 -7.85
C MET A 13 -9.53 9.93 -6.67
N TRP A 14 -9.24 11.08 -6.07
CA TRP A 14 -10.05 11.65 -4.99
C TRP A 14 -11.43 12.11 -5.46
N ASN A 15 -11.52 12.72 -6.65
CA ASN A 15 -12.80 13.13 -7.22
C ASN A 15 -13.69 11.92 -7.52
N GLN A 16 -13.10 10.79 -7.94
CA GLN A 16 -13.83 9.53 -8.11
C GLN A 16 -14.36 8.99 -6.76
N LEU A 17 -13.62 9.15 -5.67
CA LEU A 17 -14.09 8.71 -4.35
C LEU A 17 -15.29 9.50 -3.84
N LYS A 18 -15.43 10.79 -4.20
CA LYS A 18 -16.57 11.63 -3.79
C LYS A 18 -17.91 11.12 -4.33
N THR A 19 -17.90 10.42 -5.46
CA THR A 19 -19.12 9.85 -6.09
C THR A 19 -19.27 8.35 -5.84
N SER A 20 -18.36 7.75 -5.06
CA SER A 20 -18.37 6.32 -4.76
C SER A 20 -19.50 5.94 -3.80
N SER A 21 -20.14 4.80 -4.06
CA SER A 21 -21.11 4.17 -3.16
C SER A 21 -20.45 3.42 -2.00
N ASP A 22 -19.17 3.07 -2.10
CA ASP A 22 -18.36 2.42 -1.06
C ASP A 22 -16.94 3.01 -1.08
N VAL A 23 -16.82 4.22 -0.54
CA VAL A 23 -15.58 5.03 -0.51
C VAL A 23 -14.39 4.22 -0.01
N LEU A 24 -14.56 3.38 1.01
CA LEU A 24 -13.46 2.64 1.61
C LEU A 24 -13.01 1.46 0.75
N LYS A 25 -13.95 0.81 0.06
CA LYS A 25 -13.64 -0.28 -0.87
C LYS A 25 -12.93 0.27 -2.10
N ASP A 26 -13.42 1.35 -2.68
CA ASP A 26 -12.80 1.99 -3.84
C ASP A 26 -11.46 2.61 -3.46
N TYR A 27 -11.33 3.21 -2.27
CA TYR A 27 -10.04 3.70 -1.76
C TYR A 27 -9.02 2.56 -1.65
N ASN A 28 -9.42 1.40 -1.12
CA ASN A 28 -8.55 0.24 -0.99
C ASN A 28 -8.03 -0.24 -2.36
N TYR A 29 -8.85 -0.13 -3.41
CA TYR A 29 -8.50 -0.58 -4.75
C TYR A 29 -7.75 0.46 -5.58
N LEU A 30 -8.14 1.74 -5.53
CA LEU A 30 -7.50 2.84 -6.27
C LEU A 30 -6.12 3.17 -5.71
N PHE A 31 -5.98 3.23 -4.39
CA PHE A 31 -4.73 3.67 -3.78
C PHE A 31 -3.77 2.51 -3.52
N GLY A 32 -4.23 1.26 -3.62
CA GLY A 32 -3.44 0.04 -3.36
C GLY A 32 -2.73 0.05 -2.00
N ASN A 33 -3.09 1.02 -1.15
CA ASN A 33 -2.28 1.48 -0.05
C ASN A 33 -2.81 0.81 1.17
N ARG A 34 -1.91 0.04 1.79
CA ARG A 34 -2.26 -0.76 2.93
C ARG A 34 -2.65 0.12 4.13
N TRP A 35 -2.57 1.45 4.11
CA TRP A 35 -2.84 2.27 5.29
C TRP A 35 -3.27 3.69 4.91
N ILE A 36 -4.05 4.31 5.79
CA ILE A 36 -4.73 5.58 5.52
C ILE A 36 -3.94 6.82 5.87
N ASP A 37 -2.77 6.74 6.51
CA ASP A 37 -2.19 7.87 7.24
C ASP A 37 -2.00 9.15 6.41
N GLY A 38 -1.51 9.04 5.17
CA GLY A 38 -1.38 10.21 4.26
C GLY A 38 -2.73 10.77 3.75
N ASN A 39 -3.80 10.00 3.87
CA ASN A 39 -5.12 10.25 3.32
C ASN A 39 -6.22 10.25 4.40
N LYS A 40 -5.84 10.22 5.69
CA LYS A 40 -6.76 9.90 6.78
C LYS A 40 -7.78 11.00 7.00
N GLU A 41 -7.35 12.26 6.94
CA GLU A 41 -8.21 13.43 7.11
C GLU A 41 -9.26 13.47 6.01
N LYS A 42 -8.83 13.30 4.75
CA LYS A 42 -9.71 13.21 3.59
C LYS A 42 -10.72 12.05 3.71
N LEU A 43 -10.30 10.88 4.22
CA LEU A 43 -11.22 9.76 4.44
C LEU A 43 -12.19 9.98 5.59
N ILE A 44 -11.76 10.62 6.67
CA ILE A 44 -12.63 11.01 7.78
C ILE A 44 -13.69 12.00 7.27
N GLU A 45 -13.29 12.99 6.48
CA GLU A 45 -14.20 13.96 5.85
C GLU A 45 -15.22 13.29 4.94
N LEU A 46 -14.77 12.41 4.03
CA LEU A 46 -15.66 11.76 3.06
C LEU A 46 -16.62 10.74 3.69
N THR A 47 -16.20 10.06 4.76
CA THR A 47 -16.98 8.96 5.34
C THR A 47 -17.73 9.35 6.61
N GLY A 48 -17.35 10.46 7.25
CA GLY A 48 -17.80 10.83 8.59
C GLY A 48 -17.39 9.82 9.69
N MET A 49 -16.49 8.88 9.39
CA MET A 49 -16.09 7.84 10.32
C MET A 49 -14.81 8.21 11.07
N THR A 50 -14.63 7.62 12.25
CA THR A 50 -13.37 7.76 12.99
C THR A 50 -12.25 6.97 12.29
N GLU A 51 -11.02 7.44 12.46
CA GLU A 51 -9.81 6.78 11.95
C GLU A 51 -9.77 5.28 12.31
N ARG A 52 -10.13 4.94 13.55
CA ARG A 52 -10.17 3.55 14.04
C ARG A 52 -11.19 2.70 13.28
N LYS A 53 -12.37 3.24 12.99
CA LYS A 53 -13.42 2.54 12.25
C LYS A 53 -13.01 2.31 10.80
N ILE A 54 -12.45 3.34 10.16
CA ILE A 54 -11.91 3.26 8.80
C ILE A 54 -10.85 2.16 8.70
N ASN A 55 -9.85 2.18 9.60
CA ASN A 55 -8.79 1.17 9.63
C ASN A 55 -9.34 -0.25 9.82
N THR A 56 -10.35 -0.42 10.67
CA THR A 56 -10.99 -1.73 10.92
C THR A 56 -11.66 -2.28 9.65
N ILE A 57 -12.40 -1.43 8.93
CA ILE A 57 -13.09 -1.83 7.69
C ILE A 57 -12.07 -2.20 6.62
N LEU A 58 -11.07 -1.36 6.40
CA LEU A 58 -10.03 -1.62 5.41
C LEU A 58 -9.23 -2.89 5.74
N GLN A 59 -8.96 -3.15 7.02
CA GLN A 59 -8.35 -4.40 7.45
C GLN A 59 -9.23 -5.62 7.13
N SER A 60 -10.55 -5.48 7.24
CA SER A 60 -11.47 -6.56 6.85
C SER A 60 -11.42 -6.84 5.35
N TYR A 61 -11.38 -5.81 4.50
CA TYR A 61 -11.25 -5.97 3.04
C TYR A 61 -9.95 -6.68 2.67
N ARG A 62 -8.83 -6.25 3.25
CA ARG A 62 -7.51 -6.88 3.03
C ARG A 62 -7.48 -8.34 3.48
N SER A 63 -8.15 -8.65 4.60
CA SER A 63 -8.22 -10.02 5.11
C SER A 63 -9.05 -10.92 4.19
N LYS A 64 -10.19 -10.42 3.70
CA LYS A 64 -11.02 -11.11 2.70
C LYS A 64 -10.25 -11.36 1.41
N ASP A 65 -9.60 -10.32 0.89
CA ASP A 65 -8.80 -10.41 -0.34
C ASP A 65 -7.66 -11.42 -0.20
N SER A 66 -6.92 -11.37 0.93
CA SER A 66 -5.87 -12.35 1.23
C SER A 66 -6.42 -13.78 1.29
N ASN A 67 -7.58 -13.98 1.91
CA ASN A 67 -8.23 -15.30 1.99
C ASN A 67 -8.72 -15.78 0.62
N SER A 68 -9.06 -14.86 -0.28
CA SER A 68 -9.40 -15.14 -1.68
C SER A 68 -8.17 -15.28 -2.60
N GLY A 69 -6.96 -15.24 -2.06
CA GLY A 69 -5.71 -15.34 -2.83
C GLY A 69 -5.32 -14.05 -3.57
N ILE A 70 -6.11 -12.99 -3.45
CA ILE A 70 -5.82 -11.67 -4.01
C ILE A 70 -4.69 -11.04 -3.20
N ARG A 71 -3.56 -10.76 -3.87
CA ARG A 71 -2.39 -10.14 -3.24
C ARG A 71 -2.18 -8.74 -3.82
N PHE A 72 -2.37 -7.73 -2.97
CA PHE A 72 -1.87 -6.39 -3.26
C PHE A 72 -0.36 -6.39 -3.19
N GLN A 73 0.30 -5.93 -4.26
CA GLN A 73 1.67 -5.46 -4.12
C GLN A 73 1.60 -4.22 -3.24
N SER A 74 2.15 -4.33 -2.02
CA SER A 74 2.37 -3.12 -1.23
C SER A 74 3.27 -2.24 -2.07
N PRO A 75 2.90 -0.99 -2.37
CA PRO A 75 3.83 -0.06 -2.99
C PRO A 75 5.10 -0.07 -2.15
N GLY A 76 6.24 -0.29 -2.82
CA GLY A 76 7.53 -0.24 -2.15
C GLY A 76 7.74 1.15 -1.55
N PHE A 77 8.59 1.25 -0.52
CA PHE A 77 8.97 2.57 -0.01
C PHE A 77 9.60 3.41 -1.13
N SER A 78 9.21 4.69 -1.20
CA SER A 78 9.80 5.65 -2.12
C SER A 78 11.31 5.79 -1.88
N SER A 79 12.04 6.35 -2.84
CA SER A 79 13.48 6.60 -2.68
C SER A 79 13.76 7.47 -1.46
N GLU A 80 12.93 8.49 -1.24
CA GLU A 80 13.07 9.40 -0.09
C GLU A 80 12.74 8.71 1.24
N GLN A 81 11.67 7.92 1.29
CA GLN A 81 11.35 7.13 2.48
C GLN A 81 12.48 6.16 2.82
N LYS A 82 13.05 5.49 1.82
CA LYS A 82 14.21 4.61 2.01
C LYS A 82 15.42 5.39 2.51
N ARG A 83 15.70 6.57 1.96
CA ARG A 83 16.83 7.41 2.38
C ARG A 83 16.72 7.75 3.86
N ILE A 84 15.59 8.30 4.29
CA ILE A 84 15.32 8.69 5.69
C ILE A 84 15.47 7.47 6.63
N LEU A 85 14.89 6.33 6.25
CA LEU A 85 14.96 5.11 7.06
C LEU A 85 16.38 4.56 7.17
N ASN A 86 17.14 4.52 6.07
CA ASN A 86 18.53 4.04 6.09
C ASN A 86 19.45 4.97 6.88
N GLU A 87 19.38 6.29 6.66
CA GLU A 87 20.17 7.27 7.43
C GLU A 87 19.90 7.13 8.93
N THR A 88 18.64 6.97 9.32
CA THR A 88 18.28 6.76 10.73
C THR A 88 18.78 5.41 11.24
N PHE A 89 18.74 4.36 10.42
CA PHE A 89 19.22 3.04 10.81
C PHE A 89 20.73 3.01 11.04
N ASP A 90 21.51 3.69 10.19
CA ASP A 90 22.97 3.72 10.29
C ASP A 90 23.43 4.42 11.59
N ILE A 91 22.64 5.38 12.08
CA ILE A 91 22.87 6.04 13.38
C ILE A 91 22.29 5.21 14.53
N ARG A 92 21.08 4.67 14.36
CA ARG A 92 20.30 4.01 15.43
C ARG A 92 19.50 2.81 14.92
N PRO A 93 20.09 1.60 14.86
CA PRO A 93 19.42 0.37 14.43
C PRO A 93 18.25 -0.08 15.32
N PHE A 94 18.22 0.41 16.57
CA PHE A 94 17.19 0.15 17.58
C PHE A 94 16.49 1.45 17.95
N VAL A 95 15.44 1.76 17.19
CA VAL A 95 14.58 2.93 17.43
C VAL A 95 13.57 2.65 18.54
N ASP A 96 13.34 3.66 19.39
CA ASP A 96 12.32 3.64 20.42
C ASP A 96 10.96 4.13 19.90
N SER A 97 9.95 4.08 20.76
CA SER A 97 8.58 4.50 20.44
C SER A 97 8.50 5.94 19.95
N GLN A 98 9.30 6.85 20.53
CA GLN A 98 9.29 8.28 20.19
C GLN A 98 9.89 8.52 18.80
N LYS A 99 11.06 7.93 18.52
CA LYS A 99 11.70 8.04 17.20
C LYS A 99 10.85 7.39 16.11
N ILE A 100 10.13 6.30 16.41
CA ILE A 100 9.18 5.71 15.48
C ILE A 100 8.04 6.69 15.13
N THR A 101 7.53 7.45 16.10
CA THR A 101 6.50 8.47 15.85
C THR A 101 7.03 9.61 14.99
N GLU A 102 8.22 10.14 15.29
CA GLU A 102 8.86 11.18 14.48
C GLU A 102 9.09 10.71 13.02
N LEU A 103 9.57 9.48 12.84
CA LEU A 103 9.76 8.91 11.51
C LEU A 103 8.44 8.75 10.77
N ALA A 104 7.34 8.41 11.47
CA ALA A 104 6.03 8.27 10.87
C ALA A 104 5.55 9.60 10.29
N GLU A 105 5.67 10.68 11.06
CA GLU A 105 5.33 12.04 10.64
C GLU A 105 6.18 12.48 9.44
N ARG A 106 7.50 12.25 9.49
CA ARG A 106 8.41 12.68 8.40
C ARG A 106 8.25 11.91 7.10
N THR A 107 7.86 10.64 7.17
CA THR A 107 7.83 9.74 6.00
C THR A 107 6.42 9.48 5.46
N GLY A 108 5.39 9.86 6.23
CA GLY A 108 4.00 9.47 5.99
C GLY A 108 3.75 7.96 6.15
N LEU A 109 4.72 7.22 6.69
CA LEU A 109 4.60 5.78 6.95
C LEU A 109 3.97 5.55 8.32
N MET A 110 3.27 4.44 8.49
CA MET A 110 2.82 4.05 9.81
C MET A 110 3.97 3.64 10.72
N ARG A 111 3.77 3.86 12.02
CA ARG A 111 4.63 3.34 13.09
C ARG A 111 4.92 1.84 12.95
N THR A 112 3.92 1.05 12.55
CA THR A 112 4.06 -0.40 12.33
C THR A 112 4.93 -0.75 11.12
N GLN A 113 4.86 0.03 10.04
CA GLN A 113 5.72 -0.15 8.86
C GLN A 113 7.16 0.14 9.20
N ILE A 114 7.40 1.21 9.95
CA ILE A 114 8.73 1.60 10.42
C ILE A 114 9.28 0.52 11.35
N ALA A 115 8.53 0.10 12.38
CA ALA A 115 8.95 -0.97 13.29
C ALA A 115 9.27 -2.28 12.56
N THR A 116 8.42 -2.67 11.60
CA THR A 116 8.63 -3.87 10.77
C THR A 116 9.86 -3.73 9.88
N TRP A 117 10.08 -2.56 9.29
CA TRP A 117 11.24 -2.29 8.46
C TRP A 117 12.52 -2.40 9.28
N PHE A 118 12.62 -1.73 10.43
CA PHE A 118 13.79 -1.79 11.31
C PHE A 118 14.07 -3.23 11.77
N SER A 119 13.03 -3.98 12.15
CA SER A 119 13.16 -5.39 12.54
C SER A 119 13.69 -6.26 11.40
N ARG A 120 13.17 -6.06 10.18
CA ARG A 120 13.61 -6.78 8.99
C ARG A 120 15.03 -6.39 8.59
N GLU A 121 15.36 -5.12 8.65
CA GLU A 121 16.66 -4.60 8.26
C GLU A 121 17.77 -5.11 9.18
N ARG A 122 17.52 -5.20 10.50
CA ARG A 122 18.41 -5.89 11.44
C ARG A 122 18.62 -7.36 11.05
N LYS A 123 17.55 -8.11 10.78
CA LYS A 123 17.67 -9.52 10.35
C LYS A 123 18.46 -9.67 9.05
N ILE A 124 18.37 -8.69 8.15
CA ILE A 124 19.13 -8.68 6.90
C ILE A 124 20.62 -8.46 7.18
N ARG A 125 20.96 -7.44 7.98
CA ARG A 125 22.37 -7.14 8.30
C ARG A 125 23.02 -8.20 9.18
N ASP A 126 22.25 -8.87 10.03
CA ASP A 126 22.67 -10.05 10.81
C ASP A 126 22.86 -11.31 9.95
N GLY A 127 22.57 -11.26 8.63
CA GLY A 127 22.62 -12.43 7.74
C GLY A 127 21.51 -13.47 7.96
N LYS A 128 20.57 -13.22 8.89
CA LYS A 128 19.44 -14.12 9.20
C LYS A 128 18.40 -14.18 8.08
N VAL A 129 18.33 -13.14 7.25
CA VAL A 129 17.37 -13.04 6.14
C VAL A 129 18.06 -12.42 4.92
N TYR A 130 17.97 -13.08 3.76
CA TYR A 130 18.47 -12.51 2.52
C TYR A 130 17.47 -11.50 1.91
N ARG A 131 17.98 -10.39 1.37
CA ARG A 131 17.20 -9.51 0.49
C ARG A 131 16.87 -10.29 -0.79
N LYS A 132 15.64 -10.80 -0.91
CA LYS A 132 15.18 -11.43 -2.15
C LYS A 132 15.11 -10.37 -3.25
N ASN A 133 16.06 -10.37 -4.18
CA ASN A 133 15.94 -9.73 -5.49
C ASN A 133 14.89 -10.51 -6.29
N ARG A 134 13.60 -10.14 -6.11
CA ARG A 134 12.54 -10.72 -6.93
C ARG A 134 12.57 -10.08 -8.31
N GLN A 135 13.29 -10.69 -9.24
CA GLN A 135 12.87 -10.71 -10.66
C GLN A 135 11.74 -11.76 -10.77
N THR A 136 10.65 -11.56 -10.03
CA THR A 136 9.43 -12.32 -10.33
C THR A 136 8.78 -11.62 -11.51
N PRO A 137 8.45 -12.33 -12.62
CA PRO A 137 7.62 -11.74 -13.64
C PRO A 137 6.38 -11.16 -12.94
N PRO A 138 5.96 -9.92 -13.27
CA PRO A 138 4.82 -9.31 -12.62
C PRO A 138 3.64 -10.25 -12.82
N LYS A 139 3.20 -10.91 -11.74
CA LYS A 139 1.91 -11.61 -11.78
C LYS A 139 0.87 -10.54 -12.14
N PRO A 140 -0.02 -10.80 -13.11
CA PRO A 140 -1.01 -9.82 -13.53
C PRO A 140 -1.76 -9.35 -12.29
N LEU A 141 -1.61 -8.06 -11.97
CA LEU A 141 -2.23 -7.50 -10.78
C LEU A 141 -3.70 -7.34 -11.09
N TYR A 142 -4.56 -8.01 -10.31
CA TYR A 142 -6.00 -7.82 -10.39
C TYR A 142 -6.40 -6.34 -10.20
N PHE A 143 -5.52 -5.50 -9.64
CA PHE A 143 -5.68 -4.06 -9.49
C PHE A 143 -4.57 -3.24 -10.16
N SER A 144 -4.02 -3.65 -11.31
CA SER A 144 -3.24 -2.70 -12.12
C SER A 144 -4.16 -1.56 -12.58
N ILE A 145 -3.61 -0.36 -12.79
CA ILE A 145 -4.38 0.78 -13.35
C ILE A 145 -5.08 0.32 -14.64
N ASP A 146 -4.37 -0.40 -15.51
CA ASP A 146 -4.92 -0.96 -16.75
C ASP A 146 -6.10 -1.92 -16.52
N ASN A 147 -6.11 -2.69 -15.42
CA ASN A 147 -7.20 -3.61 -15.11
C ASN A 147 -8.37 -2.92 -14.38
N ILE A 148 -8.10 -1.92 -13.53
CA ILE A 148 -9.14 -1.13 -12.85
C ILE A 148 -9.92 -0.26 -13.86
N LEU A 149 -9.22 0.32 -14.82
CA LEU A 149 -9.81 1.14 -15.88
C LEU A 149 -10.42 0.30 -17.02
N SER A 150 -10.34 -1.04 -16.93
CA SER A 150 -10.98 -1.94 -17.88
C SER A 150 -12.49 -2.01 -17.65
N SER A 151 -13.27 -2.07 -18.75
CA SER A 151 -14.72 -2.25 -18.71
C SER A 151 -15.19 -3.50 -17.96
N ASP A 152 -14.31 -4.49 -17.82
CA ASP A 152 -14.64 -5.79 -17.24
C ASP A 152 -14.32 -5.90 -15.73
N PHE A 153 -13.82 -4.84 -15.10
CA PHE A 153 -13.64 -4.78 -13.65
C PHE A 153 -14.98 -4.53 -12.93
N PRO A 154 -15.31 -5.24 -11.83
CA PRO A 154 -14.50 -6.20 -11.07
C PRO A 154 -14.64 -7.68 -11.50
N ASN A 155 -15.38 -7.99 -12.56
CA ASN A 155 -15.72 -9.36 -12.96
C ASN A 155 -14.54 -10.13 -13.60
N ASN A 156 -13.53 -9.41 -14.11
CA ASN A 156 -12.37 -10.00 -14.77
C ASN A 156 -11.31 -10.49 -13.76
N LYS A 157 -11.43 -11.76 -13.35
CA LYS A 157 -10.40 -12.46 -12.57
C LYS A 157 -9.20 -12.96 -13.38
N LYS A 158 -9.03 -12.59 -14.66
CA LYS A 158 -7.93 -13.11 -15.51
C LYS A 158 -6.51 -12.75 -14.99
N GLY A 159 -6.39 -11.89 -13.97
CA GLY A 159 -5.14 -11.68 -13.22
C GLY A 159 -4.96 -12.52 -11.94
N ALA A 160 -6.02 -13.19 -11.46
CA ALA A 160 -6.05 -13.89 -10.18
C ALA A 160 -5.72 -15.39 -10.27
N GLU A 161 -5.68 -15.98 -11.46
CA GLU A 161 -5.34 -17.41 -11.60
C GLU A 161 -3.83 -17.62 -11.44
N PRO A 162 -3.36 -18.28 -10.37
CA PRO A 162 -2.02 -18.82 -10.41
C PRO A 162 -2.02 -19.89 -11.50
N LYS A 163 -1.13 -19.77 -12.49
CA LYS A 163 -0.77 -20.93 -13.32
C LYS A 163 -0.27 -22.01 -12.38
N ILE A 164 -1.15 -22.94 -12.00
CA ILE A 164 -0.75 -24.19 -11.36
C ILE A 164 -0.01 -24.92 -12.47
N GLY A 165 1.31 -24.82 -12.46
CA GLY A 165 2.14 -25.67 -13.27
C GLY A 165 1.85 -27.10 -12.83
N HIS A 166 1.11 -27.85 -13.64
CA HIS A 166 1.15 -29.29 -13.55
C HIS A 166 2.60 -29.70 -13.81
N ALA A 167 3.28 -30.13 -12.75
CA ALA A 167 4.50 -30.91 -12.91
C ALA A 167 4.08 -32.21 -13.63
N PRO A 168 4.72 -32.58 -14.75
CA PRO A 168 4.55 -33.91 -15.29
C PRO A 168 5.12 -34.91 -14.27
N PHE A 169 4.38 -35.99 -14.04
CA PHE A 169 4.84 -37.17 -13.32
C PHE A 169 5.96 -37.87 -14.09
#